data_AF-A0A3A6RGI4-F1
#
_entry.id   AF-A0A3A6RGI4-F1
#
_cell.length_a   1.000
_cell.length_b   1.000
_cell.length_c   1.000
_cell.angle_alpha   90.00
_cell.angle_beta   90.00
_cell.angle_gamma   90.00
#
_symmetry.space_group_name_H-M   'P 1'
#
loop_
_entity.id
_entity.type
_entity.pdbx_description
1 polymer ?
#
loop_
_entity_poly.entity_id
_entity_poly.type
_entity_poly.pdbx_seq_one_letter_code
_entity_poly.pdbx_strand_id
1 'polypeptide(L)'
;MKVSLDYMCRGSGTLQVHNEATSSQQYNQVPAHPEEFLRLIVPFLNWEQAHESRPFQAFVNPSYTLGANIGGYPEDLSDTEATVRAERYARVFGSIDDAHYTWYPDLGLFAAGEGKHRVAFMLHHRQPAIATWVSEQKLPCADRFAIVRPPRTSGSAEREWLIILDRRYAQVLRRPHISRPLLAAYGVREYDWSEIKELSAEREIWTAIYSRGLHLEQSSRDEMKRTLDLRELAEASRKVADESAEQVEWRIDQVAPLRLKVKRMICQIAAMGLVGGLCLLLPSDELRSIGVGILGVAVGLLSSPILLRLRGPRRFMIKYDNRAG
;
A
#
# COMPACT_ATOMS: atom_id res chain seq x y z
N MET A 1 -33.16 -12.04 23.05
CA MET A 1 -33.23 -13.17 22.10
C MET A 1 -31.87 -13.88 22.15
N LYS A 2 -31.82 -15.19 22.40
CA LYS A 2 -30.57 -15.96 22.46
C LYS A 2 -30.46 -16.79 21.19
N VAL A 3 -29.35 -16.66 20.47
CA VAL A 3 -29.16 -17.28 19.15
C VAL A 3 -28.04 -18.31 19.24
N SER A 4 -28.24 -19.50 18.66
CA SER A 4 -27.14 -20.44 18.38
C SER A 4 -26.62 -20.13 16.98
N LEU A 5 -25.30 -19.96 16.82
CA LEU A 5 -24.71 -19.56 15.55
C LEU A 5 -24.00 -20.71 14.81
N ASP A 6 -24.04 -21.93 15.36
CA ASP A 6 -23.24 -23.07 14.90
C ASP A 6 -23.59 -23.55 13.49
N TYR A 7 -24.80 -23.26 12.99
CA TYR A 7 -25.22 -23.62 11.64
C TYR A 7 -24.73 -22.64 10.57
N MET A 8 -24.27 -21.44 10.94
CA MET A 8 -23.87 -20.38 10.01
C MET A 8 -22.38 -20.41 9.64
N CYS A 9 -21.58 -21.21 10.32
CA CYS A 9 -20.10 -21.21 10.21
C CYS A 9 -19.52 -22.33 9.33
N ARG A 10 -20.33 -23.02 8.53
CA ARG A 10 -19.99 -24.30 7.87
C ARG A 10 -19.13 -24.18 6.59
N GLY A 11 -18.33 -23.12 6.45
CA GLY A 11 -17.43 -22.95 5.30
C GLY A 11 -16.16 -23.81 5.42
N SER A 12 -15.75 -24.48 4.34
CA SER A 12 -14.50 -25.26 4.30
C SER A 12 -13.25 -24.41 4.55
N GLY A 13 -13.27 -23.12 4.18
CA GLY A 13 -12.16 -22.18 4.41
C GLY A 13 -11.95 -21.84 5.88
N THR A 14 -13.01 -21.81 6.70
CA THR A 14 -12.95 -21.49 8.14
C THR A 14 -12.17 -22.53 8.92
N LEU A 15 -12.48 -23.81 8.68
CA LEU A 15 -11.79 -24.94 9.31
C LEU A 15 -10.33 -25.00 8.88
N GLN A 16 -10.00 -24.65 7.64
CA GLN A 16 -8.61 -24.57 7.20
C GLN A 16 -7.84 -23.47 7.93
N VAL A 17 -8.40 -22.27 8.09
CA VAL A 17 -7.76 -21.18 8.85
C VAL A 17 -7.58 -21.56 10.31
N HIS A 18 -8.60 -22.16 10.93
CA HIS A 18 -8.50 -22.64 12.30
C HIS A 18 -7.43 -23.74 12.42
N ASN A 19 -7.39 -24.69 11.49
CA ASN A 19 -6.40 -25.76 11.45
C ASN A 19 -5.00 -25.22 11.20
N GLU A 20 -4.79 -24.27 10.29
CA GLU A 20 -3.48 -23.66 10.04
C GLU A 20 -3.03 -22.84 11.25
N ALA A 21 -3.95 -22.08 11.86
CA ALA A 21 -3.74 -21.40 13.14
C ALA A 21 -3.52 -22.35 14.32
N THR A 22 -3.80 -23.65 14.19
CA THR A 22 -3.64 -24.68 15.25
C THR A 22 -2.69 -25.81 14.84
N SER A 23 -2.05 -25.74 13.66
CA SER A 23 -1.38 -26.87 13.00
C SER A 23 -0.07 -27.31 13.64
N SER A 24 0.47 -26.52 14.56
CA SER A 24 1.41 -27.00 15.57
C SER A 24 0.61 -27.71 16.67
N GLN A 25 0.82 -29.01 16.88
CA GLN A 25 0.05 -29.93 17.74
C GLN A 25 -0.07 -29.58 19.26
N GLN A 26 0.08 -28.33 19.65
CA GLN A 26 -0.25 -27.84 20.98
C GLN A 26 -1.45 -26.90 20.84
N TYR A 27 -2.52 -27.17 21.61
CA TYR A 27 -3.71 -26.33 21.79
C TYR A 27 -3.41 -24.87 22.26
N ASN A 28 -2.12 -24.50 22.36
CA ASN A 28 -1.57 -23.22 22.80
C ASN A 28 -1.14 -22.27 21.66
N GLN A 29 -1.35 -22.62 20.38
CA GLN A 29 -0.87 -21.79 19.25
C GLN A 29 -1.95 -21.13 18.40
N VAL A 30 -3.22 -21.14 18.84
CA VAL A 30 -4.21 -20.19 18.31
C VAL A 30 -3.66 -18.76 18.55
N PRO A 31 -3.94 -17.78 17.68
CA PRO A 31 -3.40 -16.43 17.89
C PRO A 31 -3.89 -15.85 19.22
N ALA A 32 -2.95 -15.42 20.08
CA ALA A 32 -3.25 -14.70 21.32
C ALA A 32 -4.00 -13.38 21.07
N HIS A 33 -3.81 -12.83 19.87
CA HIS A 33 -4.48 -11.63 19.37
C HIS A 33 -5.24 -11.98 18.07
N PRO A 34 -6.42 -12.63 18.17
CA PRO A 34 -7.13 -13.16 17.00
C PRO A 34 -7.56 -12.07 16.02
N GLU A 35 -7.93 -10.88 16.51
CA GLU A 35 -8.25 -9.73 15.66
C GLU A 35 -7.03 -9.24 14.87
N GLU A 36 -5.84 -9.26 15.46
CA GLU A 36 -4.61 -8.82 14.79
C GLU A 36 -4.17 -9.85 13.75
N PHE A 37 -4.31 -11.14 14.06
CA PHE A 37 -4.10 -12.21 13.10
C PHE A 37 -5.07 -12.12 11.93
N LEU A 38 -6.37 -11.93 12.18
CA LEU A 38 -7.35 -11.76 11.12
C LEU A 38 -7.05 -10.54 10.26
N ARG A 39 -6.63 -9.42 10.84
CA ARG A 39 -6.21 -8.23 10.07
C ARG A 39 -4.93 -8.43 9.25
N LEU A 40 -4.16 -9.49 9.54
CA LEU A 40 -3.02 -9.88 8.73
C LEU A 40 -3.48 -10.69 7.50
N ILE A 41 -4.43 -11.61 7.69
CA ILE A 41 -4.83 -12.56 6.65
C ILE A 41 -6.10 -12.16 5.85
N VAL A 42 -6.92 -11.26 6.41
CA VAL A 42 -8.10 -10.68 5.79
C VAL A 42 -7.84 -9.18 5.59
N PRO A 43 -7.44 -8.76 4.39
CA PRO A 43 -7.26 -7.34 4.08
C PRO A 43 -8.62 -6.63 4.11
N PHE A 44 -8.60 -5.32 4.41
CA PHE A 44 -9.83 -4.50 4.48
C PHE A 44 -10.86 -5.01 5.51
N LEU A 45 -10.42 -5.72 6.56
CA LEU A 45 -11.30 -6.32 7.58
C LEU A 45 -12.24 -5.28 8.22
N ASN A 46 -11.71 -4.09 8.50
CA ASN A 46 -12.44 -2.99 9.14
C ASN A 46 -12.89 -1.91 8.14
N TRP A 47 -12.99 -2.23 6.85
CA TRP A 47 -13.24 -1.25 5.80
C TRP A 47 -14.69 -0.74 5.80
N GLU A 48 -15.65 -1.65 5.84
CA GLU A 48 -17.02 -1.28 6.10
C GLU A 48 -17.04 -0.74 7.53
N GLN A 49 -17.24 0.57 7.67
CA GLN A 49 -17.38 1.19 8.99
C GLN A 49 -18.36 0.34 9.77
N ALA A 50 -17.96 -0.10 10.96
CA ALA A 50 -18.82 -0.89 11.81
C ALA A 50 -20.12 -0.11 11.98
N HIS A 51 -21.17 -0.49 11.23
CA HIS A 51 -22.52 -0.22 11.68
C HIS A 51 -22.53 -0.79 13.08
N GLU A 52 -22.74 0.06 14.09
CA GLU A 52 -22.69 -0.29 15.50
C GLU A 52 -23.71 -1.41 15.76
N SER A 53 -23.29 -2.66 15.47
CA SER A 53 -24.07 -3.84 15.72
C SER A 53 -24.09 -3.94 17.22
N ARG A 54 -25.24 -3.61 17.80
CA ARG A 54 -25.44 -3.76 19.24
C ARG A 54 -25.08 -5.20 19.62
N PRO A 55 -24.16 -5.39 20.57
CA PRO A 55 -23.78 -6.73 21.01
C PRO A 55 -25.02 -7.53 21.43
N PHE A 56 -25.06 -8.82 21.09
CA PHE A 56 -26.15 -9.71 21.46
C PHE A 56 -25.61 -11.00 22.09
N GLN A 57 -26.44 -11.65 22.90
CA GLN A 57 -26.08 -12.90 23.56
C GLN A 57 -26.25 -14.09 22.61
N ALA A 58 -25.19 -14.88 22.44
CA ALA A 58 -25.20 -16.07 21.59
C ALA A 58 -24.45 -17.25 22.23
N PHE A 59 -24.85 -18.45 21.82
CA PHE A 59 -24.09 -19.67 22.03
C PHE A 59 -23.21 -19.92 20.81
N VAL A 60 -21.90 -19.95 21.03
CA VAL A 60 -20.89 -20.01 19.98
C VAL A 60 -20.07 -21.29 20.13
N ASN A 61 -19.98 -22.08 19.07
CA ASN A 61 -19.11 -23.25 19.05
C ASN A 61 -17.61 -22.85 19.02
N PRO A 62 -16.80 -23.36 19.97
CA PRO A 62 -15.39 -23.02 20.06
C PRO A 62 -14.56 -23.43 18.82
N SER A 63 -14.98 -24.46 18.08
CA SER A 63 -14.28 -24.92 16.87
C SER A 63 -14.30 -23.92 15.71
N TYR A 64 -15.19 -22.92 15.74
CA TYR A 64 -15.22 -21.81 14.77
C TYR A 64 -14.68 -20.50 15.34
N THR A 65 -14.10 -20.53 16.54
CA THR A 65 -13.66 -19.33 17.26
C THR A 65 -12.13 -19.31 17.37
N LEU A 66 -11.53 -18.20 16.96
CA LEU A 66 -10.12 -17.91 17.18
C LEU A 66 -9.94 -17.28 18.55
N GLY A 67 -9.22 -17.95 19.45
CA GLY A 67 -8.81 -17.43 20.74
C GLY A 67 -7.84 -18.37 21.45
N ALA A 68 -6.73 -17.84 21.95
CA ALA A 68 -5.69 -18.61 22.63
C ALA A 68 -5.75 -18.47 24.15
N ASN A 69 -5.08 -19.41 24.82
CA ASN A 69 -4.84 -19.33 26.25
C ASN A 69 -3.49 -18.66 26.54
N ILE A 70 -3.46 -17.65 27.40
CA ILE A 70 -2.23 -16.95 27.83
C ILE A 70 -2.02 -16.96 29.35
N GLY A 71 -2.85 -17.67 30.14
CA GLY A 71 -2.94 -17.45 31.59
C GLY A 71 -3.19 -18.67 32.48
N GLY A 72 -2.92 -19.88 32.01
CA GLY A 72 -2.97 -21.13 32.80
C GLY A 72 -3.59 -22.28 32.02
N TYR A 73 -3.07 -23.50 32.12
CA TYR A 73 -3.45 -24.59 31.22
C TYR A 73 -4.77 -25.25 31.64
N PRO A 74 -5.61 -25.72 30.70
CA PRO A 74 -6.81 -26.49 31.04
C PRO A 74 -6.49 -27.73 31.87
N GLU A 75 -5.28 -28.27 31.68
CA GLU A 75 -4.72 -29.45 32.36
C GLU A 75 -4.41 -29.20 33.85
N ASP A 76 -4.33 -27.93 34.28
CA ASP A 76 -3.97 -27.57 35.66
C ASP A 76 -5.15 -27.71 36.64
N LEU A 77 -6.34 -28.08 36.15
CA LEU A 77 -7.58 -28.18 36.93
C LEU A 77 -7.94 -29.65 37.20
N SER A 78 -8.52 -29.92 38.37
CA SER A 78 -9.10 -31.25 38.63
C SER A 78 -10.32 -31.50 37.72
N ASP A 79 -10.62 -32.76 37.41
CA ASP A 79 -11.75 -33.14 36.54
C ASP A 79 -13.10 -32.55 37.00
N THR A 80 -13.31 -32.49 38.32
CA THR A 80 -14.52 -31.92 38.92
C THR A 80 -14.59 -30.41 38.68
N GLU A 81 -13.49 -29.69 38.90
CA GLU A 81 -13.41 -28.24 38.64
C GLU A 81 -13.54 -27.93 37.15
N ALA A 82 -12.95 -28.75 36.29
CA ALA A 82 -13.05 -28.63 34.86
C ALA A 82 -14.51 -28.78 34.39
N THR A 83 -15.22 -29.78 34.92
CA THR A 83 -16.64 -30.02 34.61
C THR A 83 -17.51 -28.83 35.04
N VAL A 84 -17.36 -28.37 36.29
CA VAL A 84 -18.13 -27.22 36.82
C VAL A 84 -17.85 -25.95 36.01
N ARG A 85 -16.59 -25.73 35.62
CA ARG A 85 -16.19 -24.57 34.81
C ARG A 85 -16.73 -24.65 33.39
N ALA A 86 -16.70 -25.84 32.77
CA ALA A 86 -17.27 -26.09 31.45
C ALA A 86 -18.78 -25.82 31.42
N GLU A 87 -19.52 -26.35 32.40
CA GLU A 87 -20.97 -26.11 32.52
C GLU A 87 -21.29 -24.63 32.71
N ARG A 88 -20.47 -23.92 33.50
CA ARG A 88 -20.62 -22.48 33.69
C ARG A 88 -20.43 -21.72 32.39
N TYR A 89 -19.34 -21.97 31.65
CA TYR A 89 -19.08 -21.31 30.38
C TYR A 89 -20.09 -21.67 29.29
N ALA A 90 -20.67 -22.86 29.32
CA ALA A 90 -21.70 -23.27 28.37
C ALA A 90 -23.07 -22.60 28.61
N ARG A 91 -23.34 -22.07 29.81
CA ARG A 91 -24.70 -21.61 30.20
C ARG A 91 -24.78 -20.15 30.64
N VAL A 92 -23.73 -19.62 31.24
CA VAL A 92 -23.75 -18.31 31.91
C VAL A 92 -23.08 -17.26 31.03
N PHE A 93 -23.88 -16.27 30.61
CA PHE A 93 -23.38 -15.07 29.95
C PHE A 93 -22.70 -14.17 30.99
N GLY A 94 -21.43 -13.84 30.75
CA GLY A 94 -20.70 -12.86 31.56
C GLY A 94 -21.06 -11.42 31.19
N SER A 95 -20.26 -10.46 31.67
CA SER A 95 -20.28 -9.10 31.12
C SER A 95 -19.69 -9.10 29.69
N ILE A 96 -19.90 -8.01 28.96
CA ILE A 96 -19.25 -7.81 27.65
C ILE A 96 -17.72 -7.78 27.83
N ASP A 97 -17.23 -7.17 28.90
CA ASP A 97 -15.79 -7.08 29.19
C ASP A 97 -15.17 -8.43 29.58
N ASP A 98 -15.98 -9.42 30.01
CA ASP A 98 -15.49 -10.74 30.38
C ASP A 98 -15.40 -11.71 29.19
N ALA A 99 -16.33 -11.62 28.25
CA ALA A 99 -16.46 -12.51 27.11
C ALA A 99 -17.27 -11.85 25.99
N HIS A 100 -16.55 -11.34 24.99
CA HIS A 100 -17.10 -10.69 23.81
C HIS A 100 -16.32 -11.10 22.57
N TYR A 101 -17.05 -11.60 21.57
CA TYR A 101 -16.52 -12.11 20.32
C TYR A 101 -17.03 -11.26 19.14
N THR A 102 -16.17 -11.08 18.15
CA THR A 102 -16.55 -10.50 16.86
C THR A 102 -16.86 -11.62 15.89
N TRP A 103 -18.08 -11.61 15.34
CA TRP A 103 -18.52 -12.56 14.32
C TRP A 103 -18.35 -11.95 12.94
N TYR A 104 -17.71 -12.72 12.05
CA TYR A 104 -17.59 -12.41 10.62
C TYR A 104 -18.46 -13.41 9.86
N PRO A 105 -19.76 -13.10 9.60
CA PRO A 105 -20.70 -14.04 8.99
C PRO A 105 -20.21 -14.56 7.65
N ASP A 106 -19.68 -13.64 6.85
CA ASP A 106 -19.10 -13.84 5.52
C ASP A 106 -17.98 -14.86 5.49
N LEU A 107 -17.19 -14.94 6.56
CA LEU A 107 -16.08 -15.89 6.70
C LEU A 107 -16.46 -17.11 7.55
N GLY A 108 -17.67 -17.12 8.11
CA GLY A 108 -18.14 -18.16 9.02
C GLY A 108 -17.30 -18.30 10.29
N LEU A 109 -16.63 -17.25 10.78
CA LEU A 109 -15.69 -17.36 11.91
C LEU A 109 -15.94 -16.33 13.00
N PHE A 110 -15.44 -16.65 14.19
CA PHE A 110 -15.42 -15.74 15.34
C PHE A 110 -14.00 -15.40 15.76
N ALA A 111 -13.81 -14.17 16.22
CA ALA A 111 -12.59 -13.72 16.88
C ALA A 111 -12.91 -13.35 18.32
N ALA A 112 -12.24 -13.98 19.28
CA ALA A 112 -12.43 -13.64 20.69
C ALA A 112 -11.61 -12.40 21.06
N GLY A 113 -12.26 -11.23 21.11
CA GLY A 113 -11.68 -10.01 21.68
C GLY A 113 -11.42 -10.20 23.17
N GLU A 114 -12.46 -10.61 23.90
CA GLU A 114 -12.39 -10.99 25.32
C GLU A 114 -12.82 -12.43 25.55
N GLY A 115 -12.38 -13.04 26.67
CA GLY A 115 -12.73 -14.43 27.01
C GLY A 115 -11.98 -15.48 26.18
N LYS A 116 -10.79 -15.16 25.67
CA LYS A 116 -9.93 -16.05 24.86
C LYS A 116 -9.61 -17.37 25.57
N HIS A 117 -9.35 -17.32 26.88
CA HIS A 117 -9.15 -18.52 27.71
C HIS A 117 -10.37 -19.45 27.72
N ARG A 118 -11.59 -18.89 27.66
CA ARG A 118 -12.82 -19.71 27.60
C ARG A 118 -12.84 -20.52 26.30
N VAL A 119 -12.41 -19.93 25.18
CA VAL A 119 -12.33 -20.63 23.89
C VAL A 119 -11.40 -21.83 24.00
N ALA A 120 -10.15 -21.59 24.43
CA ALA A 120 -9.15 -22.65 24.54
C ALA A 120 -9.56 -23.75 25.54
N PHE A 121 -10.10 -23.37 26.70
CA PHE A 121 -10.59 -24.31 27.70
C PHE A 121 -11.74 -25.17 27.16
N MET A 122 -12.74 -24.55 26.53
CA MET A 122 -13.90 -25.26 25.99
C MET A 122 -13.54 -26.15 24.80
N LEU A 123 -12.58 -25.73 23.97
CA LEU A 123 -12.03 -26.54 22.88
C LEU A 123 -11.29 -27.78 23.42
N HIS A 124 -10.43 -27.61 24.43
CA HIS A 124 -9.70 -28.71 25.07
C HIS A 124 -10.65 -29.76 25.65
N HIS A 125 -11.69 -29.33 26.37
CA HIS A 125 -12.71 -30.22 26.95
C HIS A 125 -13.82 -30.63 25.96
N ARG A 126 -13.64 -30.36 24.65
CA ARG A 126 -14.56 -30.71 23.56
C ARG A 126 -16.02 -30.30 23.82
N GLN A 127 -16.18 -29.13 24.44
CA GLN A 127 -17.49 -28.58 24.75
C GLN A 127 -18.11 -27.95 23.49
N PRO A 128 -19.41 -28.15 23.24
CA PRO A 128 -20.01 -27.77 21.97
C PRO A 128 -20.31 -26.27 21.84
N ALA A 129 -20.39 -25.54 22.96
CA ALA A 129 -20.85 -24.14 22.95
C ALA A 129 -20.31 -23.32 24.12
N ILE A 130 -20.12 -22.03 23.87
CA ILE A 130 -19.76 -21.00 24.86
C ILE A 130 -20.87 -19.94 24.89
N ALA A 131 -21.34 -19.59 26.08
CA ALA A 131 -22.23 -18.44 26.29
C ALA A 131 -21.42 -17.14 26.31
N THR A 132 -21.63 -16.27 25.32
CA THR A 132 -20.83 -15.05 25.12
C THR A 132 -21.66 -13.92 24.52
N TRP A 133 -21.11 -12.70 24.57
CA TRP A 133 -21.61 -11.57 23.78
C TRP A 133 -20.97 -11.57 22.40
N VAL A 134 -21.74 -11.22 21.38
CA VAL A 134 -21.29 -11.21 19.98
C VAL A 134 -21.63 -9.88 19.34
N SER A 135 -20.67 -9.30 18.64
CA SER A 135 -20.90 -8.21 17.68
C SER A 135 -20.67 -8.72 16.27
N GLU A 136 -21.57 -8.38 15.35
CA GLU A 136 -21.42 -8.72 13.94
C GLU A 136 -20.53 -7.68 13.25
N GLN A 137 -19.59 -8.17 12.44
CA GLN A 137 -18.77 -7.35 11.57
C GLN A 137 -18.84 -7.88 10.14
N LYS A 138 -19.20 -6.99 9.22
CA LYS A 138 -19.36 -7.32 7.79
C LYS A 138 -18.09 -7.02 7.02
N LEU A 139 -17.86 -7.83 5.99
CA LEU A 139 -16.84 -7.54 4.99
C LEU A 139 -17.45 -6.85 3.78
N PRO A 140 -16.64 -6.10 3.00
CA PRO A 140 -17.03 -5.75 1.65
C PRO A 140 -17.39 -7.01 0.86
N CYS A 141 -18.38 -6.91 -0.02
CA CYS A 141 -18.80 -8.06 -0.85
C CYS A 141 -17.64 -8.64 -1.67
N ALA A 142 -17.60 -9.96 -1.81
CA ALA A 142 -16.50 -10.68 -2.45
C ALA A 142 -16.17 -10.22 -3.89
N ASP A 143 -17.18 -9.78 -4.64
CA ASP A 143 -17.07 -9.30 -6.03
C ASP A 143 -16.36 -7.94 -6.15
N ARG A 144 -16.28 -7.18 -5.05
CA ARG A 144 -15.53 -5.91 -4.96
C ARG A 144 -14.03 -6.14 -4.83
N PHE A 145 -13.61 -7.35 -4.48
CA PHE A 145 -12.20 -7.72 -4.33
C PHE A 145 -11.62 -8.34 -5.61
N ALA A 146 -10.35 -8.04 -5.86
CA ALA A 146 -9.52 -8.71 -6.84
C ALA A 146 -8.16 -9.03 -6.22
N ILE A 147 -7.82 -10.31 -6.11
CA ILE A 147 -6.46 -10.73 -5.74
C ILE A 147 -5.61 -10.69 -7.01
N VAL A 148 -4.49 -9.97 -6.97
CA VAL A 148 -3.61 -9.80 -8.12
C VAL A 148 -2.33 -10.60 -7.91
N ARG A 149 -2.03 -11.45 -8.89
CA ARG A 149 -0.82 -12.29 -8.87
C ARG A 149 0.44 -11.43 -9.02
N PRO A 150 1.54 -11.81 -8.37
CA PRO A 150 2.83 -11.20 -8.66
C PRO A 150 3.25 -11.52 -10.11
N PRO A 151 3.94 -10.59 -10.79
CA PRO A 151 4.40 -10.79 -12.15
C PRO A 151 5.40 -11.96 -12.25
N ARG A 152 5.34 -12.65 -13.39
CA ARG A 152 6.24 -13.76 -13.72
C ARG A 152 7.62 -13.30 -14.25
N THR A 153 7.77 -12.01 -14.56
CA THR A 153 8.76 -11.54 -15.56
C THR A 153 10.02 -10.86 -15.01
N SER A 154 10.32 -10.89 -13.72
CA SER A 154 11.62 -10.36 -13.24
C SER A 154 12.33 -11.35 -12.32
N GLY A 155 13.56 -11.74 -12.69
CA GLY A 155 14.46 -12.57 -11.90
C GLY A 155 14.96 -11.95 -10.58
N SER A 156 14.21 -11.02 -9.99
CA SER A 156 14.33 -10.62 -8.60
C SER A 156 13.29 -11.40 -7.80
N ALA A 157 13.75 -12.14 -6.80
CA ALA A 157 12.91 -12.95 -5.92
C ALA A 157 11.62 -12.21 -5.48
N GLU A 158 10.49 -12.84 -5.79
CA GLU A 158 9.17 -12.66 -5.17
C GLU A 158 8.66 -11.21 -5.05
N ARG A 159 7.91 -10.74 -6.04
CA ARG A 159 6.95 -9.65 -5.77
C ARG A 159 5.82 -10.20 -4.90
N GLU A 160 5.32 -9.37 -3.99
CA GLU A 160 4.26 -9.76 -3.06
C GLU A 160 2.91 -9.87 -3.80
N TRP A 161 1.95 -10.58 -3.20
CA TRP A 161 0.57 -10.60 -3.69
C TRP A 161 -0.12 -9.29 -3.32
N LEU A 162 -0.97 -8.78 -4.21
CA LEU A 162 -1.82 -7.63 -3.93
C LEU A 162 -3.28 -8.04 -3.85
N ILE A 163 -4.04 -7.29 -3.07
CA ILE A 163 -5.49 -7.31 -3.15
C ILE A 163 -6.01 -5.91 -3.40
N ILE A 164 -7.00 -5.81 -4.26
CA ILE A 164 -7.60 -4.55 -4.68
C ILE A 164 -9.08 -4.57 -4.34
N LEU A 165 -9.53 -3.54 -3.64
CA LEU A 165 -10.93 -3.28 -3.34
C LEU A 165 -11.44 -2.15 -4.26
N ASP A 166 -12.62 -2.36 -4.86
CA ASP A 166 -13.33 -1.40 -5.72
C ASP A 166 -12.50 -0.86 -6.89
N ARG A 167 -11.51 -1.64 -7.35
CA ARG A 167 -10.52 -1.22 -8.36
C ARG A 167 -9.82 0.10 -8.01
N ARG A 168 -9.79 0.47 -6.73
CA ARG A 168 -9.30 1.77 -6.25
C ARG A 168 -8.30 1.62 -5.12
N TYR A 169 -8.54 0.70 -4.20
CA TYR A 169 -7.77 0.61 -2.96
C TYR A 169 -6.91 -0.62 -3.01
N ALA A 170 -5.60 -0.48 -2.93
CA ALA A 170 -4.67 -1.60 -2.94
C ALA A 170 -4.04 -1.82 -1.56
N GLN A 171 -4.00 -3.08 -1.13
CA GLN A 171 -3.22 -3.54 0.02
C GLN A 171 -2.31 -4.70 -0.38
N VAL A 172 -1.18 -4.80 0.31
CA VAL A 172 -0.29 -5.97 0.22
C VAL A 172 -0.93 -7.12 0.98
N LEU A 173 -1.14 -8.25 0.31
CA LEU A 173 -1.73 -9.44 0.91
C LEU A 173 -0.68 -10.19 1.74
N ARG A 174 -0.74 -10.00 3.06
CA ARG A 174 0.17 -10.68 3.99
C ARG A 174 -0.27 -12.13 4.15
N ARG A 175 0.70 -13.05 4.18
CA ARG A 175 0.47 -14.51 4.29
C ARG A 175 -0.43 -15.08 3.17
N PRO A 176 -0.06 -14.92 1.89
CA PRO A 176 -0.89 -15.38 0.78
C PRO A 176 -1.22 -16.88 0.81
N HIS A 177 -0.43 -17.71 1.49
CA HIS A 177 -0.72 -19.14 1.67
C HIS A 177 -1.98 -19.42 2.50
N ILE A 178 -2.31 -18.56 3.48
CA ILE A 178 -3.54 -18.66 4.31
C ILE A 178 -4.65 -17.80 3.71
N SER A 179 -4.30 -16.56 3.34
CA SER A 179 -5.26 -15.55 2.91
C SER A 179 -5.95 -15.93 1.60
N ARG A 180 -5.23 -16.53 0.64
CA ARG A 180 -5.81 -16.88 -0.66
C ARG A 180 -6.87 -17.98 -0.55
N PRO A 181 -6.62 -19.14 0.08
CA PRO A 181 -7.68 -20.15 0.28
C PRO A 181 -8.90 -19.61 1.02
N LEU A 182 -8.69 -18.81 2.08
CA LEU A 182 -9.77 -18.18 2.84
C LEU A 182 -10.62 -17.26 1.95
N LEU A 183 -9.98 -16.32 1.24
CA LEU A 183 -10.67 -15.37 0.38
C LEU A 183 -11.30 -16.05 -0.83
N ALA A 184 -10.71 -17.12 -1.36
CA ALA A 184 -11.31 -17.92 -2.41
C ALA A 184 -12.59 -18.62 -1.93
N ALA A 185 -12.59 -19.16 -0.70
CA ALA A 185 -13.79 -19.72 -0.08
C ALA A 185 -14.87 -18.65 0.17
N TYR A 186 -14.47 -17.41 0.44
CA TYR A 186 -15.37 -16.26 0.51
C TYR A 186 -15.92 -15.84 -0.88
N GLY A 187 -15.31 -16.28 -1.98
CA GLY A 187 -15.75 -16.00 -3.35
C GLY A 187 -14.89 -14.97 -4.10
N VAL A 188 -13.78 -14.54 -3.52
CA VAL A 188 -12.84 -13.60 -4.17
C VAL A 188 -12.07 -14.30 -5.29
N ARG A 189 -11.91 -13.62 -6.41
CA ARG A 189 -11.22 -14.14 -7.60
C ARG A 189 -9.79 -13.62 -7.70
N GLU A 190 -8.93 -14.46 -8.27
CA GLU A 190 -7.56 -14.11 -8.62
C GLU A 190 -7.46 -13.69 -10.08
N TYR A 191 -6.63 -12.68 -10.34
CA TYR A 191 -6.39 -12.10 -11.65
C TYR A 191 -4.90 -11.92 -11.89
N ASP A 192 -4.49 -12.06 -13.15
CA ASP A 192 -3.20 -11.58 -13.62
C ASP A 192 -3.28 -10.07 -13.86
N TRP A 193 -2.14 -9.38 -13.72
CA TRP A 193 -2.08 -7.93 -13.86
C TRP A 193 -2.70 -7.42 -15.18
N SER A 194 -2.45 -8.13 -16.29
CA SER A 194 -2.96 -7.79 -17.62
C SER A 194 -4.47 -7.84 -17.75
N GLU A 195 -5.17 -8.53 -16.85
CA GLU A 195 -6.62 -8.66 -16.88
C GLU A 195 -7.31 -7.42 -16.31
N ILE A 196 -6.59 -6.59 -15.54
CA ILE A 196 -7.15 -5.40 -14.89
C ILE A 196 -6.74 -4.14 -15.66
N LYS A 197 -7.45 -3.88 -16.77
CA LYS A 197 -7.15 -2.81 -17.74
C LYS A 197 -7.21 -1.38 -17.19
N GLU A 198 -7.84 -1.17 -16.05
CA GLU A 198 -8.15 0.15 -15.49
C GLU A 198 -7.12 0.65 -14.47
N LEU A 199 -6.10 -0.14 -14.17
CA LEU A 199 -5.07 0.21 -13.17
C LEU A 199 -3.90 0.97 -13.79
N SER A 200 -3.29 1.84 -12.99
CA SER A 200 -2.00 2.47 -13.31
C SER A 200 -0.93 1.42 -13.63
N ALA A 201 0.13 1.82 -14.31
CA ALA A 201 1.21 0.90 -14.66
C ALA A 201 1.75 0.16 -13.41
N GLU A 202 1.93 -1.15 -13.52
CA GLU A 202 2.33 -2.03 -12.42
C GLU A 202 3.55 -1.49 -11.64
N ARG A 203 4.54 -1.01 -12.38
CA ARG A 203 5.77 -0.45 -11.82
C ARG A 203 5.53 0.77 -10.92
N GLU A 204 4.57 1.63 -11.28
CA GLU A 204 4.22 2.83 -10.50
C GLU A 204 3.59 2.45 -9.17
N ILE A 205 2.69 1.47 -9.18
CA ILE A 205 2.01 0.97 -7.99
C ILE A 205 3.02 0.37 -7.01
N TRP A 206 3.90 -0.51 -7.49
CA TRP A 206 4.95 -1.05 -6.63
C TRP A 206 5.89 0.03 -6.11
N THR A 207 6.31 0.97 -6.95
CA THR A 207 7.15 2.10 -6.51
C THR A 207 6.47 2.90 -5.40
N ALA A 208 5.16 3.12 -5.49
CA ALA A 208 4.37 3.78 -4.44
C ALA A 208 4.25 2.93 -3.17
N ILE A 209 4.04 1.62 -3.29
CA ILE A 209 3.98 0.69 -2.14
C ILE A 209 5.31 0.67 -1.37
N TYR A 210 6.43 0.59 -2.08
CA TYR A 210 7.75 0.59 -1.47
C TYR A 210 8.10 1.95 -0.85
N SER A 211 7.86 3.05 -1.57
CA SER A 211 8.17 4.40 -1.07
C SER A 211 7.34 4.81 0.16
N ARG A 212 6.08 4.36 0.23
CA ARG A 212 5.20 4.58 1.40
C ARG A 212 5.41 3.56 2.53
N GLY A 213 6.28 2.57 2.36
CA GLY A 213 6.51 1.53 3.36
C GLY A 213 5.32 0.58 3.56
N LEU A 214 4.38 0.50 2.62
CA LEU A 214 3.17 -0.34 2.74
C LEU A 214 3.48 -1.84 2.67
N HIS A 215 4.63 -2.19 2.10
CA HIS A 215 5.24 -3.53 2.12
C HIS A 215 5.88 -3.90 3.47
N LEU A 216 5.95 -2.99 4.45
CA LEU A 216 6.39 -3.31 5.82
C LEU A 216 5.21 -3.66 6.73
N GLU A 217 5.50 -4.39 7.80
CA GLU A 217 4.49 -4.71 8.82
C GLU A 217 3.87 -3.43 9.39
N GLN A 218 2.54 -3.36 9.35
CA GLN A 218 1.79 -2.16 9.67
C GLN A 218 1.32 -2.20 11.13
N SER A 219 1.79 -1.24 11.94
CA SER A 219 1.37 -1.12 13.34
C SER A 219 -0.03 -0.50 13.52
N SER A 220 -0.56 0.18 12.50
CA SER A 220 -1.84 0.88 12.61
C SER A 220 -3.05 -0.04 12.42
N ARG A 221 -4.13 0.23 13.18
CA ARG A 221 -5.46 -0.39 13.01
C ARG A 221 -6.31 0.24 11.90
N ASP A 222 -5.92 1.43 11.45
CA ASP A 222 -6.63 2.20 10.45
C ASP A 222 -6.35 1.65 9.04
N GLU A 223 -7.41 1.16 8.37
CA GLU A 223 -7.32 0.62 7.02
C GLU A 223 -6.85 1.66 6.01
N MET A 224 -7.22 2.94 6.18
CA MET A 224 -6.82 4.00 5.24
C MET A 224 -5.30 4.21 5.22
N LYS A 225 -4.64 4.10 6.38
CA LYS A 225 -3.18 4.24 6.50
C LYS A 225 -2.43 3.06 5.90
N ARG A 226 -3.07 1.90 5.80
CA ARG A 226 -2.50 0.66 5.27
C ARG A 226 -2.77 0.46 3.80
N THR A 227 -3.48 1.39 3.17
CA THR A 227 -4.01 1.28 1.81
C THR A 227 -3.36 2.30 0.90
N LEU A 228 -3.10 1.88 -0.34
CA LEU A 228 -2.76 2.78 -1.44
C LEU A 228 -4.02 3.11 -2.23
N ASP A 229 -4.38 4.40 -2.34
CA ASP A 229 -5.39 4.86 -3.28
C ASP A 229 -4.79 4.99 -4.69
N LEU A 230 -5.27 4.13 -5.59
CA LEU A 230 -4.83 4.04 -6.97
C LEU A 230 -5.32 5.21 -7.83
N ARG A 231 -6.44 5.85 -7.47
CA ARG A 231 -6.93 7.04 -8.18
C ARG A 231 -6.05 8.24 -7.87
N GLU A 232 -5.73 8.44 -6.60
CA GLU A 232 -4.80 9.49 -6.18
C GLU A 232 -3.42 9.30 -6.84
N LEU A 233 -2.94 8.06 -6.89
CA LEU A 233 -1.71 7.73 -7.61
C LEU A 233 -1.80 8.07 -9.09
N ALA A 234 -2.88 7.69 -9.77
CA ALA A 234 -3.09 7.99 -11.19
C ALA A 234 -3.18 9.49 -11.48
N GLU A 235 -3.81 10.27 -10.59
CA GLU A 235 -3.86 11.73 -10.68
C GLU A 235 -2.48 12.37 -10.46
N ALA A 236 -1.72 11.89 -9.47
CA ALA A 236 -0.35 12.36 -9.24
C ALA A 236 0.56 12.04 -10.44
N SER A 237 0.49 10.83 -11.00
CA SER A 237 1.23 10.44 -12.20
C SER A 237 0.86 11.31 -13.40
N ARG A 238 -0.42 11.65 -13.59
CA ARG A 238 -0.88 12.54 -14.66
C ARG A 238 -0.35 13.96 -14.50
N LYS A 239 -0.46 14.56 -13.31
CA LYS A 239 0.10 15.90 -13.04
C LYS A 239 1.60 15.95 -13.32
N VAL A 240 2.33 14.93 -12.87
CA VAL A 240 3.77 14.80 -13.14
C VAL A 240 4.05 14.65 -14.63
N ALA A 241 3.21 13.94 -15.38
CA ALA A 241 3.34 13.82 -16.84
C ALA A 241 3.04 15.16 -17.55
N ASP A 242 1.99 15.87 -17.14
CA ASP A 242 1.59 17.17 -17.70
C ASP A 242 2.66 18.25 -17.46
N GLU A 243 3.17 18.36 -16.23
CA GLU A 243 4.29 19.26 -15.89
C GLU A 243 5.57 18.93 -16.69
N SER A 244 5.71 17.67 -17.10
CA SER A 244 6.86 17.22 -17.88
C SER A 244 6.68 17.44 -19.38
N ALA A 245 5.43 17.44 -19.85
CA ALA A 245 5.05 17.74 -21.23
C ALA A 245 4.98 19.26 -21.50
N GLU A 246 4.85 20.07 -20.45
CA GLU A 246 4.90 21.53 -20.54
C GLU A 246 6.20 21.97 -21.23
N GLN A 247 6.04 22.57 -22.42
CA GLN A 247 7.14 23.17 -23.16
C GLN A 247 7.44 24.53 -22.58
N VAL A 248 8.56 24.65 -21.88
CA VAL A 248 9.03 25.92 -21.37
C VAL A 248 10.05 26.50 -22.36
N GLU A 249 10.01 27.82 -22.53
CA GLU A 249 10.98 28.56 -23.33
C GLU A 249 12.19 28.89 -22.45
N TRP A 250 13.36 28.40 -22.84
CA TRP A 250 14.61 28.56 -22.11
C TRP A 250 15.53 29.53 -22.86
N ARG A 251 16.25 30.35 -22.09
CA ARG A 251 17.44 31.03 -22.62
C ARG A 251 18.66 30.12 -22.46
N ILE A 252 19.59 30.20 -23.42
CA ILE A 252 20.80 29.36 -23.46
C ILE A 252 21.68 29.54 -22.22
N ASP A 253 21.66 30.70 -21.57
CA ASP A 253 22.42 30.99 -20.34
C ASP A 253 21.91 30.20 -19.10
N GLN A 254 20.69 29.67 -19.15
CA GLN A 254 20.08 28.91 -18.06
C GLN A 254 20.39 27.40 -18.11
N VAL A 255 20.83 26.87 -19.25
CA VAL A 255 21.01 25.42 -19.44
C VAL A 255 22.45 25.01 -19.09
N ALA A 256 22.64 24.32 -17.97
CA ALA A 256 23.97 23.98 -17.41
C ALA A 256 25.01 23.39 -18.40
N PRO A 257 24.68 22.44 -19.31
CA PRO A 257 25.66 21.93 -20.28
C PRO A 257 25.96 22.89 -21.44
N LEU A 258 25.11 23.89 -21.67
CA LEU A 258 25.22 24.89 -22.74
C LEU A 258 25.48 26.30 -22.20
N ARG A 259 25.80 26.43 -20.90
CA ARG A 259 26.31 27.68 -20.33
C ARG A 259 27.57 28.04 -21.09
N LEU A 260 27.38 28.80 -22.16
CA LEU A 260 28.44 29.51 -22.85
C LEU A 260 29.24 30.16 -21.72
N LYS A 261 30.57 30.06 -21.79
CA LYS A 261 31.42 30.84 -20.89
C LYS A 261 31.24 32.29 -21.31
N VAL A 262 30.10 32.91 -20.94
CA VAL A 262 29.63 34.20 -21.42
C VAL A 262 30.72 35.24 -21.20
N LYS A 263 31.45 35.14 -20.09
CA LYS A 263 32.66 35.93 -19.81
C LYS A 263 33.73 35.81 -20.90
N ARG A 264 34.10 34.59 -21.33
CA ARG A 264 35.11 34.37 -22.38
C ARG A 264 34.61 34.87 -23.74
N MET A 265 33.35 34.61 -24.07
CA MET A 265 32.75 35.04 -25.33
C MET A 265 32.65 36.58 -25.41
N ILE A 266 32.19 37.25 -24.34
CA ILE A 266 32.16 38.71 -24.26
C ILE A 266 33.58 39.29 -24.38
N CYS A 267 34.59 38.70 -23.72
CA CYS A 267 35.97 39.16 -23.87
C CYS A 267 36.48 39.03 -25.31
N GLN A 268 36.16 37.93 -26.01
CA GLN A 268 36.55 37.73 -27.41
C GLN A 268 35.86 38.74 -28.34
N ILE A 269 34.57 39.00 -28.13
CA ILE A 269 33.82 39.97 -28.92
C ILE A 269 34.31 41.41 -28.63
N ALA A 270 34.62 41.74 -27.38
CA ALA A 270 35.18 43.04 -27.02
C ALA A 270 36.56 43.27 -27.66
N ALA A 271 37.40 42.23 -27.72
CA ALA A 271 38.68 42.29 -28.42
C ALA A 271 38.49 42.51 -29.93
N MET A 272 37.54 41.82 -30.56
CA MET A 272 37.19 42.07 -31.97
C MET A 272 36.67 43.50 -32.20
N GLY A 273 35.81 44.00 -31.32
CA GLY A 273 35.32 45.37 -31.39
C GLY A 273 36.43 46.42 -31.27
N LEU A 274 37.41 46.19 -30.38
CA LEU A 274 38.60 47.03 -30.25
C LEU A 274 39.46 47.02 -31.51
N VAL A 275 39.72 45.84 -32.09
CA VAL A 275 40.48 45.71 -33.34
C VAL A 275 39.76 46.40 -34.50
N GLY A 276 38.46 46.16 -34.65
CA GLY A 276 37.63 46.83 -35.66
C GLY A 276 37.62 48.35 -35.51
N GLY A 277 37.49 48.84 -34.27
CA GLY A 277 37.56 50.28 -33.96
C GLY A 277 38.93 50.90 -34.25
N LEU A 278 40.01 50.18 -33.96
CA LEU A 278 41.37 50.63 -34.28
C LEU A 278 41.61 50.73 -35.79
N CYS A 279 41.10 49.76 -36.56
CA CYS A 279 41.18 49.78 -38.02
C CYS A 279 40.44 50.97 -38.66
N LEU A 280 39.37 51.47 -38.04
CA LEU A 280 38.65 52.67 -38.49
C LEU A 280 39.44 53.97 -38.28
N LEU A 281 40.32 54.01 -37.28
CA LEU A 281 41.16 55.17 -36.98
C LEU A 281 42.37 55.28 -37.91
N LEU A 282 42.67 54.24 -38.70
CA LEU A 282 43.78 54.25 -39.64
C LEU A 282 43.41 54.98 -40.95
N PRO A 283 44.39 55.65 -41.60
CA PRO A 283 44.13 56.50 -42.77
C PRO A 283 43.93 55.75 -44.10
N SER A 284 44.13 54.43 -44.16
CA SER A 284 43.95 53.64 -45.38
C SER A 284 42.50 53.16 -45.55
N ASP A 285 41.91 53.38 -46.72
CA ASP A 285 40.53 53.00 -47.02
C ASP A 285 40.28 51.48 -47.02
N GLU A 286 41.30 50.68 -47.34
CA GLU A 286 41.23 49.21 -47.25
C GLU A 286 41.06 48.74 -45.80
N LEU A 287 41.82 49.30 -44.85
CA LEU A 287 41.71 48.96 -43.42
C LEU A 287 40.39 49.42 -42.82
N ARG A 288 39.84 50.55 -43.28
CA ARG A 288 38.52 51.01 -42.82
C ARG A 288 37.41 50.05 -43.23
N SER A 289 37.46 49.55 -44.46
CA SER A 289 36.49 48.57 -44.96
C SER A 289 36.53 47.26 -44.17
N ILE A 290 37.74 46.80 -43.83
CA ILE A 290 37.95 45.64 -42.95
C ILE A 290 37.42 45.93 -41.53
N GLY A 291 37.68 47.13 -41.01
CA GLY A 291 37.21 47.58 -39.70
C GLY A 291 35.68 47.53 -39.58
N VAL A 292 34.95 48.06 -40.56
CA VAL A 292 33.48 47.98 -40.62
C VAL A 292 33.00 46.52 -40.61
N GLY A 293 33.64 45.65 -41.39
CA GLY A 293 33.31 44.22 -41.43
C GLY A 293 33.46 43.53 -40.07
N ILE A 294 34.59 43.75 -39.39
CA ILE A 294 34.87 43.16 -38.06
C ILE A 294 33.87 43.68 -37.02
N LEU A 295 33.56 44.97 -37.05
CA LEU A 295 32.62 45.59 -36.12
C LEU A 295 31.19 45.06 -36.32
N GLY A 296 30.78 44.86 -37.57
CA GLY A 296 29.51 44.21 -37.92
C GLY A 296 29.41 42.78 -37.36
N VAL A 297 30.48 41.99 -37.51
CA VAL A 297 30.54 40.62 -36.94
C VAL A 297 30.48 40.65 -35.42
N ALA A 298 31.20 41.56 -34.76
CA ALA A 298 31.17 41.70 -33.31
C ALA A 298 29.76 42.04 -32.78
N VAL A 299 29.05 42.96 -33.42
CA VAL A 299 27.67 43.33 -33.06
C VAL A 299 26.69 42.17 -33.32
N GLY A 300 26.85 41.43 -34.42
CA GLY A 300 26.06 40.23 -34.71
C GLY A 300 26.26 39.12 -33.66
N LEU A 301 27.51 38.88 -33.24
CA LEU A 301 27.82 37.90 -32.21
C LEU A 301 27.33 38.32 -30.81
N LEU A 302 27.30 39.62 -30.51
CA LEU A 302 26.74 40.14 -29.25
C LEU A 302 25.22 39.98 -29.14
N SER A 303 24.50 40.03 -30.27
CA SER A 303 23.04 39.91 -30.31
C SER A 303 22.55 38.45 -30.38
N SER A 304 23.37 37.53 -30.90
CA SER A 304 23.05 36.09 -31.02
C SER A 304 22.52 35.43 -29.71
N PRO A 305 23.13 35.64 -28.52
CA PRO A 305 22.68 34.99 -27.28
C PRO A 305 21.31 35.48 -26.79
N ILE A 306 20.89 36.68 -27.19
CA ILE A 306 19.58 37.27 -26.85
C ILE A 306 18.47 36.65 -27.72
N LEU A 307 18.83 36.24 -28.93
CA LEU A 307 17.90 35.70 -29.93
C LEU A 307 17.74 34.18 -29.83
N LEU A 308 18.74 33.47 -29.32
CA LEU A 308 18.68 32.02 -29.19
C LEU A 308 17.83 31.61 -27.99
N ARG A 309 16.57 31.29 -28.28
CA ARG A 309 15.63 30.67 -27.34
C ARG A 309 15.42 29.22 -27.72
N LEU A 310 15.57 28.34 -26.74
CA LEU A 310 15.34 26.91 -26.91
C LEU A 310 13.97 26.58 -26.34
N ARG A 311 13.12 25.90 -27.10
CA ARG A 311 11.90 25.28 -26.55
C ARG A 311 12.20 23.83 -26.26
N GLY A 312 11.93 23.40 -25.03
CA GLY A 312 12.19 22.02 -24.61
C GLY A 312 11.41 21.62 -23.37
N PRO A 313 11.22 20.31 -23.14
CA PRO A 313 10.45 19.82 -22.01
C PRO A 313 11.17 20.08 -20.68
N ARG A 314 10.41 20.43 -19.64
CA ARG A 314 10.90 20.85 -18.31
C ARG A 314 11.87 19.89 -17.63
N ARG A 315 11.74 18.58 -17.89
CA ARG A 315 12.63 17.55 -17.35
C ARG A 315 14.08 17.60 -17.84
N PHE A 316 14.39 18.33 -18.91
CA PHE A 316 15.78 18.44 -19.38
C PHE A 316 16.70 19.11 -18.34
N MET A 317 16.19 19.97 -17.46
CA MET A 317 17.03 20.68 -16.47
C MET A 317 17.37 19.84 -15.24
N ILE A 318 16.40 19.12 -14.66
CA ILE A 318 16.58 18.37 -13.39
C ILE A 318 17.69 17.31 -13.51
N LYS A 319 17.85 16.74 -14.71
CA LYS A 319 18.84 15.68 -14.96
C LYS A 319 20.29 16.20 -15.03
N TYR A 320 20.50 17.51 -15.25
CA TYR A 320 21.82 18.12 -15.36
C TYR A 320 22.23 18.91 -14.12
N ASP A 321 21.29 19.47 -13.35
CA ASP A 321 21.60 20.12 -12.08
C ASP A 321 22.13 19.09 -11.06
N ASN A 322 21.53 17.89 -11.01
CA ASN A 322 21.97 16.79 -10.14
C ASN A 322 23.28 16.09 -10.58
N ARG A 323 23.86 16.45 -11.74
CA ARG A 323 25.17 15.96 -12.19
C ARG A 323 26.29 17.01 -12.07
N ALA A 324 25.93 18.22 -11.65
CA ALA A 324 26.86 19.34 -11.50
C ALA A 324 27.22 19.62 -10.02
N GLY A 325 26.79 18.75 -9.09
CA GLY A 325 27.20 18.75 -7.68
C GLY A 325 28.32 17.76 -7.41
#